data_AF-A0A6P0XRA1-F1
#
_entry.id   AF-A0A6P0XRA1-F1
#
_cell.length_a   1.000
_cell.length_b   1.000
_cell.length_c   1.000
_cell.angle_alpha   90.00
_cell.angle_beta   90.00
_cell.angle_gamma   90.00
#
_symmetry.space_group_name_H-M   'P 1'
#
loop_
_entity.id
_entity.type
_entity.pdbx_description
1 polymer ?
#
loop_
_entity_poly.entity_id
_entity_poly.type
_entity_poly.pdbx_seq_one_letter_code
_entity_poly.pdbx_strand_id
1 'polypeptide(L)'
;WGERPFAPTNEFTPTATNKTTEVVGVDLGIKTLATLSTGEVFESVKPYKKAQNRQALLQRQLSRKVKHSSNWYKAVVKLAKQHRRVANIRKDALDKLTTYLAKNHGTVVIEDLNVSGMFRCAT
;
A
#
# COMPACT_ATOMS: atom_id res chain seq x y z
N TRP A 1 -38.55 -29.14 12.09
CA TRP A 1 -38.94 -27.93 11.33
C TRP A 1 -37.88 -26.85 11.48
N GLY A 2 -36.91 -26.59 10.61
CA GLY A 2 -36.38 -27.22 9.40
C GLY A 2 -35.01 -26.56 9.21
N GLU A 3 -34.00 -27.34 8.88
CA GLU A 3 -32.65 -26.83 8.62
C GLU A 3 -32.70 -25.88 7.42
N ARG A 4 -32.35 -24.60 7.64
CA ARG A 4 -32.15 -23.67 6.53
C ARG A 4 -30.85 -24.09 5.83
N PRO A 5 -30.88 -24.47 4.53
CA PRO A 5 -29.63 -24.74 3.83
C PRO A 5 -28.82 -23.45 3.78
N PHE A 6 -27.61 -23.50 4.37
CA PHE A 6 -26.60 -22.47 4.17
C PHE A 6 -26.19 -22.55 2.70
N ALA A 7 -26.78 -21.71 1.85
CA ALA A 7 -26.34 -21.56 0.48
C ALA A 7 -24.91 -21.01 0.51
N PRO A 8 -23.92 -21.68 -0.12
CA PRO A 8 -22.60 -21.10 -0.28
C PRO A 8 -22.74 -19.87 -1.19
N THR A 9 -22.79 -18.69 -0.58
CA THR A 9 -22.86 -17.43 -1.32
C THR A 9 -21.49 -17.14 -1.92
N ASN A 10 -21.47 -17.16 -3.25
CA ASN A 10 -20.40 -16.72 -4.14
C ASN A 10 -19.14 -17.58 -4.16
N GLU A 11 -19.24 -18.70 -4.86
CA GLU A 11 -18.09 -19.36 -5.48
C GLU A 11 -17.49 -18.38 -6.50
N PHE A 12 -16.48 -17.62 -6.10
CA PHE A 12 -15.70 -16.83 -7.04
C PHE A 12 -14.83 -17.81 -7.84
N THR A 13 -15.38 -18.36 -8.93
CA THR A 13 -14.58 -19.12 -9.89
C THR A 13 -13.76 -18.10 -10.69
N PRO A 14 -12.42 -18.02 -10.50
CA PRO A 14 -11.62 -17.07 -11.25
C PRO A 14 -11.64 -17.48 -12.73
N THR A 15 -12.30 -16.68 -13.56
CA THR A 15 -12.26 -16.87 -15.02
C THR A 15 -10.81 -16.66 -15.47
N ALA A 16 -10.22 -17.69 -16.07
CA ALA A 16 -8.87 -17.60 -16.62
C ALA A 16 -8.83 -16.52 -17.71
N THR A 17 -8.11 -15.43 -17.44
CA THR A 17 -7.82 -14.40 -18.44
C THR A 17 -6.60 -14.86 -19.22
N ASN A 18 -6.64 -14.82 -20.55
CA ASN A 18 -5.48 -15.13 -21.38
C ASN A 18 -4.37 -14.13 -21.08
N LYS A 19 -3.30 -14.60 -20.45
CA LYS A 19 -2.19 -13.77 -20.00
C LYS A 19 -1.26 -13.51 -21.18
N THR A 20 -0.86 -12.26 -21.39
CA THR A 20 -0.09 -11.83 -22.57
C THR A 20 1.39 -12.21 -22.49
N THR A 21 1.91 -12.46 -21.28
CA THR A 21 3.32 -12.82 -21.03
C THR A 21 3.43 -13.86 -19.90
N GLU A 22 4.26 -14.90 -20.11
CA GLU A 22 4.37 -16.04 -19.18
C GLU A 22 5.14 -15.71 -17.89
N VAL A 23 6.20 -14.89 -17.98
CA VAL A 23 7.08 -14.57 -16.84
C VAL A 23 7.42 -13.08 -16.86
N VAL A 24 7.33 -12.42 -15.70
CA VAL A 24 7.81 -11.04 -15.51
C VAL A 24 8.69 -10.95 -14.27
N GLY A 25 9.83 -10.25 -14.40
CA GLY A 25 10.67 -9.83 -13.29
C GLY A 25 10.18 -8.51 -12.72
N VAL A 26 10.13 -8.38 -11.39
CA VAL A 26 9.74 -7.15 -10.69
C VAL A 26 10.90 -6.68 -9.84
N ASP A 27 11.48 -5.54 -10.21
CA ASP A 27 12.43 -4.80 -9.38
C ASP A 27 11.68 -3.75 -8.55
N LEU A 28 11.73 -3.87 -7.21
CA LEU A 28 11.06 -2.95 -6.29
C LEU A 28 12.04 -1.87 -5.82
N GLY A 29 11.68 -0.61 -5.99
CA GLY A 29 12.56 0.53 -5.68
C GLY A 29 12.11 1.39 -4.51
N ILE A 30 13.01 2.24 -4.01
CA ILE A 30 12.65 3.37 -3.11
C ILE A 30 12.20 4.58 -3.94
N LYS A 31 12.81 4.78 -5.13
CA LYS A 31 12.51 5.92 -6.03
C LYS A 31 11.27 5.64 -6.89
N THR A 32 11.19 4.43 -7.45
CA THR A 32 10.07 3.87 -8.23
C THR A 32 9.41 2.77 -7.41
N LEU A 33 8.10 2.60 -7.49
CA LEU A 33 7.39 1.54 -6.74
C LEU A 33 7.81 0.16 -7.25
N ALA A 34 7.81 -0.01 -8.56
CA ALA A 34 8.27 -1.23 -9.23
C ALA A 34 8.73 -0.90 -10.65
N THR A 35 9.70 -1.63 -11.15
CA THR A 35 10.13 -1.67 -12.55
C THR A 35 9.95 -3.09 -13.03
N LEU A 36 9.17 -3.29 -14.08
CA LEU A 36 8.98 -4.60 -14.69
C LEU A 36 10.08 -4.86 -15.72
N SER A 37 10.47 -6.13 -15.86
CA SER A 37 11.40 -6.57 -16.91
C SER A 37 10.88 -6.31 -18.33
N THR A 38 9.57 -6.06 -18.49
CA THR A 38 8.92 -5.61 -19.73
C THR A 38 9.19 -4.15 -20.07
N GLY A 39 9.85 -3.39 -19.18
CA GLY A 39 10.15 -1.97 -19.35
C GLY A 39 9.11 -1.03 -18.74
N GLU A 40 8.03 -1.55 -18.17
CA GLU A 40 7.01 -0.75 -17.51
C GLU A 40 7.46 -0.28 -16.12
N VAL A 41 7.29 1.01 -15.84
CA VAL A 41 7.70 1.62 -14.58
C VAL A 41 6.48 2.10 -13.81
N PHE A 42 6.30 1.56 -12.61
CA PHE A 42 5.32 2.04 -11.65
C PHE A 42 5.99 3.08 -10.76
N GLU A 43 5.55 4.33 -10.87
CA GLU A 43 6.06 5.40 -10.02
C GLU A 43 5.63 5.22 -8.55
N SER A 44 6.54 5.54 -7.63
CA SER A 44 6.19 5.62 -6.22
C SER A 44 5.35 6.86 -5.95
N VAL A 45 4.30 6.71 -5.14
CA VAL A 45 3.39 7.82 -4.81
C VAL A 45 4.15 8.88 -4.00
N LYS A 46 4.77 9.86 -4.67
CA LYS A 46 5.36 11.02 -4.01
C LYS A 46 4.28 12.10 -3.85
N PRO A 47 3.82 12.32 -2.60
CA PRO A 47 4.38 13.43 -1.83
C PRO A 47 4.54 13.06 -0.34
N TYR A 48 5.34 12.03 -0.05
CA TYR A 48 5.61 11.58 1.32
C TYR A 48 6.09 12.73 2.23
N LYS A 49 6.87 13.68 1.68
CA LYS A 49 7.35 14.89 2.38
C LYS A 49 6.21 15.78 2.90
N LYS A 50 5.15 16.01 2.11
CA LYS A 50 3.99 16.81 2.53
C LYS A 50 3.19 16.09 3.61
N ALA A 51 3.02 14.78 3.46
CA ALA A 51 2.35 13.94 4.46
C ALA A 51 3.14 13.89 5.78
N GLN A 52 4.47 13.78 5.72
CA GLN A 52 5.38 13.82 6.87
C GLN A 52 5.33 15.18 7.58
N ASN A 53 5.43 16.28 6.83
CA ASN A 53 5.30 17.62 7.41
C ASN A 53 3.97 17.79 8.16
N ARG A 54 2.87 17.31 7.56
CA ARG A 54 1.56 17.35 8.21
C ARG A 54 1.50 16.47 9.46
N GLN A 55 2.09 15.27 9.43
CA GLN A 55 2.18 14.38 10.60
C GLN A 55 2.98 15.04 11.73
N ALA A 56 4.15 15.61 11.43
CA ALA A 56 4.99 16.31 12.40
C ALA A 56 4.26 17.50 13.04
N LEU A 57 3.52 18.29 12.24
CA LEU A 57 2.69 19.37 12.75
C LEU A 57 1.59 18.86 13.70
N LEU A 58 0.89 17.79 13.35
CA LEU A 58 -0.15 17.20 14.20
C LEU A 58 0.42 16.60 15.49
N GLN A 59 1.58 15.96 15.41
CA GLN A 59 2.31 15.46 16.59
C GLN A 59 2.74 16.59 17.52
N ARG A 60 3.29 17.69 16.99
CA ARG A 60 3.64 18.89 17.77
C ARG A 60 2.42 19.56 18.39
N GLN A 61 1.29 19.58 17.68
CA GLN A 61 0.03 20.08 18.24
C GLN A 61 -0.45 19.19 19.39
N LEU A 62 -0.39 17.87 19.23
CA LEU A 62 -0.80 16.90 20.25
C LEU A 62 0.06 16.99 21.50
N SER A 63 1.39 17.12 21.36
CA SER A 63 2.32 17.20 22.51
C SER A 63 2.11 18.43 23.37
N ARG A 64 1.56 19.51 22.79
CA ARG A 64 1.20 20.75 23.49
C ARG A 64 -0.16 20.71 24.18
N LYS A 65 -0.97 19.66 23.99
CA LYS A 65 -2.29 19.54 24.63
C LYS A 65 -2.18 18.82 25.97
N VAL A 66 -2.97 19.27 26.94
CA VAL A 66 -3.14 18.59 28.24
C VAL A 66 -3.73 17.21 28.00
N LYS A 67 -2.99 16.16 28.40
CA LYS A 67 -3.44 14.76 28.27
C LYS A 67 -4.83 14.58 28.88
N HIS A 68 -5.64 13.73 28.28
CA HIS A 68 -7.04 13.45 28.68
C HIS A 68 -8.03 14.62 28.60
N SER A 69 -7.63 15.81 28.16
CA SER A 69 -8.60 16.87 27.84
C SER A 69 -9.41 16.51 26.59
N SER A 70 -10.63 17.06 26.47
CA SER A 70 -11.46 16.91 25.25
C SER A 70 -10.70 17.33 23.98
N ASN A 71 -9.89 18.40 24.06
CA ASN A 71 -9.07 18.87 22.95
C ASN A 71 -7.90 17.94 22.61
N TRP A 72 -7.36 17.22 23.59
CA TRP A 72 -6.35 16.18 23.35
C TRP A 72 -6.93 15.01 22.58
N TYR A 73 -8.10 14.48 22.99
CA TYR A 73 -8.79 13.42 22.23
C TYR A 73 -9.08 13.83 20.79
N LYS A 74 -9.57 15.06 20.56
CA LYS A 74 -9.76 15.61 19.20
C LYS A 74 -8.46 15.64 18.39
N ALA A 75 -7.32 15.96 19.00
CA ALA A 75 -6.02 15.97 18.34
C ALA A 75 -5.52 14.55 18.01
N VAL A 76 -5.69 13.59 18.92
CA VAL A 76 -5.35 12.17 18.68
C VAL A 76 -6.12 11.62 17.49
N VAL A 77 -7.43 11.86 17.42
CA VAL A 77 -8.26 11.42 16.28
C VAL A 77 -7.78 12.03 14.95
N LYS A 78 -7.38 13.31 14.95
CA LYS A 78 -6.82 13.96 13.75
C LYS A 78 -5.51 13.30 13.30
N LEU A 79 -4.62 12.99 14.24
CA LEU A 79 -3.36 12.29 13.97
C LEU A 79 -3.62 10.87 13.42
N ALA A 80 -4.52 10.11 14.06
CA ALA A 80 -4.91 8.78 13.61
C ALA A 80 -5.51 8.79 12.18
N LYS A 81 -6.38 9.75 11.87
CA LYS A 81 -6.92 9.94 10.51
C LYS A 81 -5.82 10.20 9.49
N GLN A 82 -4.80 11.00 9.83
CA GLN A 82 -3.67 11.26 8.95
C GLN A 82 -2.83 9.99 8.72
N HIS A 83 -2.55 9.20 9.76
CA HIS A 83 -1.86 7.91 9.60
C HIS A 83 -2.65 6.95 8.71
N ARG A 84 -3.97 6.82 8.95
CA ARG A 84 -4.85 5.99 8.13
C ARG A 84 -4.85 6.43 6.67
N ARG A 85 -4.88 7.74 6.39
CA ARG A 85 -4.80 8.26 5.02
C ARG A 85 -3.52 7.83 4.31
N VAL A 86 -2.37 7.94 4.97
CA VAL A 86 -1.07 7.54 4.39
C VAL A 86 -1.00 6.04 4.17
N ALA A 87 -1.49 5.24 5.12
CA ALA A 87 -1.56 3.79 4.98
C ALA A 87 -2.47 3.38 3.81
N ASN A 88 -3.64 4.01 3.68
CA ASN A 88 -4.57 3.74 2.57
C ASN A 88 -3.98 4.08 1.20
N ILE A 89 -3.25 5.20 1.07
CA ILE A 89 -2.59 5.57 -0.19
C ILE A 89 -1.54 4.52 -0.58
N ARG A 90 -0.75 4.04 0.39
CA ARG A 90 0.24 2.98 0.16
C ARG A 90 -0.42 1.68 -0.25
N LYS A 91 -1.47 1.30 0.46
CA LYS A 91 -2.24 0.09 0.17
C LYS A 91 -2.84 0.15 -1.24
N ASP A 92 -3.48 1.26 -1.61
CA ASP A 92 -4.06 1.47 -2.94
C ASP A 92 -3.02 1.34 -4.06
N ALA A 93 -1.81 1.87 -3.86
CA ALA A 93 -0.72 1.72 -4.83
C ALA A 93 -0.29 0.25 -5.01
N LEU A 94 -0.15 -0.49 -3.91
CA LEU A 94 0.20 -1.92 -3.93
C LEU A 94 -0.92 -2.78 -4.52
N ASP A 95 -2.17 -2.50 -4.17
CA ASP A 95 -3.34 -3.22 -4.68
C ASP A 95 -3.47 -3.01 -6.20
N LYS A 96 -3.19 -1.80 -6.71
CA LYS A 96 -3.16 -1.52 -8.16
C LYS A 96 -2.03 -2.27 -8.87
N LEU A 97 -0.83 -2.28 -8.29
CA LEU A 97 0.32 -3.02 -8.84
C LEU A 97 0.03 -4.52 -8.91
N THR A 98 -0.41 -5.11 -7.79
CA THR A 98 -0.72 -6.54 -7.71
C THR A 98 -1.88 -6.93 -8.62
N THR A 99 -2.91 -6.09 -8.73
CA THR A 99 -4.01 -6.29 -9.68
C THR A 99 -3.51 -6.27 -11.13
N TYR A 100 -2.60 -5.35 -11.46
CA TYR A 100 -1.99 -5.29 -12.78
C TYR A 100 -1.19 -6.56 -13.08
N LEU A 101 -0.33 -6.96 -12.15
CA LEU A 101 0.50 -8.15 -12.27
C LEU A 101 -0.33 -9.42 -12.46
N ALA A 102 -1.35 -9.60 -11.61
CA ALA A 102 -2.21 -10.78 -11.65
C ALA A 102 -3.01 -10.91 -12.95
N LYS A 103 -3.39 -9.77 -13.56
CA LYS A 103 -4.15 -9.74 -14.82
C LYS A 103 -3.27 -10.03 -16.03
N ASN A 104 -2.04 -9.52 -16.05
CA ASN A 104 -1.21 -9.52 -17.26
C ASN A 104 -0.15 -10.63 -17.31
N HIS A 105 0.28 -11.17 -16.16
CA HIS A 105 1.44 -12.06 -16.08
C HIS A 105 1.14 -13.42 -15.46
N GLY A 106 1.67 -14.47 -16.10
CA GLY A 106 1.56 -15.88 -15.69
C GLY A 106 2.23 -16.15 -14.36
N THR A 107 3.50 -15.79 -14.34
CA THR A 107 4.47 -16.02 -13.28
C THR A 107 5.13 -14.68 -12.96
N VAL A 108 5.21 -14.35 -11.68
CA VAL A 108 5.87 -13.14 -11.19
C VAL A 108 7.11 -13.55 -10.43
N VAL A 109 8.28 -13.12 -10.89
CA VAL A 109 9.56 -13.31 -10.21
C VAL A 109 9.92 -12.01 -9.53
N ILE A 110 10.10 -12.05 -8.23
CA ILE A 110 10.51 -10.88 -7.43
C ILE A 110 11.99 -11.07 -7.12
N GLU A 111 12.81 -10.08 -7.43
CA GLU A 111 14.23 -10.11 -7.07
C GLU A 111 14.38 -9.96 -5.54
N ASP A 112 15.35 -10.67 -4.96
CA ASP A 112 15.62 -10.63 -3.51
C ASP A 112 16.22 -9.27 -3.15
N LEU A 113 15.35 -8.32 -2.81
CA LEU A 113 15.72 -6.96 -2.53
C LEU A 113 16.22 -6.85 -1.08
N ASN A 114 17.52 -6.62 -0.89
CA ASN A 114 18.04 -6.17 0.41
C ASN A 114 17.60 -4.72 0.68
N VAL A 115 16.35 -4.56 1.13
CA VAL A 115 15.72 -3.27 1.42
C VAL A 115 16.53 -2.46 2.43
N SER A 116 17.18 -3.14 3.39
CA SER A 116 18.01 -2.51 4.43
C SER A 116 19.24 -1.79 3.86
N GLY A 117 19.86 -2.36 2.82
CA GLY A 117 21.03 -1.77 2.14
C GLY A 117 20.66 -0.50 1.35
N MET A 118 19.46 -0.46 0.76
CA MET A 118 19.01 0.68 -0.05
C MET A 118 18.66 1.92 0.80
N PHE A 119 18.16 1.74 2.02
CA PHE A 119 17.91 2.89 2.92
C PHE A 119 19.19 3.58 3.37
N ARG A 120 20.32 2.85 3.47
CA ARG A 120 21.59 3.36 3.98
C ARG A 120 22.37 4.20 2.97
N CYS A 121 22.16 3.98 1.67
CA CYS A 121 22.82 4.73 0.59
C CYS A 121 21.99 5.95 0.11
N ALA A 122 20.74 6.07 0.57
CA ALA A 122 19.79 7.10 0.14
C ALA A 122 19.64 8.29 1.11
N THR A 123 20.42 8.31 2.20
CA THR A 123 20.59 9.43 3.15
C THR A 123 21.87 10.17 2.90
#